data_AF-A0A1Y1CL90-F1
#
_entry.id   AF-A0A1Y1CL90-F1
#
_cell.length_a   1.000
_cell.length_b   1.000
_cell.length_c   1.000
_cell.angle_alpha   90.00
_cell.angle_beta   90.00
_cell.angle_gamma   90.00
#
_symmetry.space_group_name_H-M   'P 1'
#
loop_
_entity.id
_entity.type
_entity.pdbx_description
1 polymer ?
#
loop_
_entity_poly.entity_id
_entity_poly.type
_entity_poly.pdbx_seq_one_letter_code
_entity_poly.pdbx_strand_id
1 'polypeptide(L)'
;MDPKNGFFLNGKHLKLIGVNRHQDYEGFANALPDAMHIKDMKLIKQMGCNFLRIAHYPQDHVILEECDRLGILSCIEVPMNNKNNVESEIYRENAILRQREMVRQNYNHPSVVIWAMMNECLLRFPGKYNSKDPYLQKMGELAAVINSTLKEEDPYRLTMIVNSQLPERHLDAGTGNTPDIIAWNLYHAWYGPEIFDGRLNDFISEMHEKFPSKGLMITEYGAGADQRLHSFSPTRWDFSCEYQVKVHKYFMESILKRNDVIGGAVWNFADFASDSRQDTDPKMNSKGLVSYNRTPKNAYYYYESMLNSKPIVRIASRNWKNRSGIEDELNSNTCSQELEIFSNLDSISLYVNDKLIETKKTNDHNSAIFTIPFVTGSNKLEARSGGTSDIIFIEFQVVPLSLKNKYINFNVSLGSNRHFTSRITGENYLPEKEYQEGSWGYVGGTAIIQKGLPAVGTALNIYRTDEDPVYQSHREGIVAYQFDVDPGKYEITLLFTEPITAKKRKTLIYELNANTETEIQSPDRIFDVTVNDITFLKNCNIFNEYGDRTAVSKKLEVENQGDIKLNFIPVKGKTILSGIKIRKII
;
A
#
# COMPACT_ATOMS: atom_id res chain seq x y z
N MET A 1 -8.48 31.57 6.75
CA MET A 1 -8.59 30.70 5.56
C MET A 1 -9.33 31.49 4.49
N ASP A 2 -8.91 31.38 3.24
CA ASP A 2 -9.56 31.99 2.09
C ASP A 2 -9.92 30.88 1.07
N PRO A 3 -11.19 30.76 0.63
CA PRO A 3 -11.60 29.68 -0.27
C PRO A 3 -10.84 29.60 -1.61
N LYS A 4 -10.24 30.70 -2.06
CA LYS A 4 -9.50 30.77 -3.35
C LYS A 4 -7.99 30.69 -3.17
N ASN A 5 -7.49 31.09 -2.01
CA ASN A 5 -6.07 31.23 -1.74
C ASN A 5 -5.57 30.33 -0.59
N GLY A 6 -6.41 29.43 -0.07
CA GLY A 6 -6.02 28.40 0.87
C GLY A 6 -5.88 28.89 2.32
N PHE A 7 -4.88 28.35 3.03
CA PHE A 7 -4.69 28.57 4.46
C PHE A 7 -3.61 29.61 4.75
N PHE A 8 -3.83 30.40 5.80
CA PHE A 8 -2.93 31.47 6.24
C PHE A 8 -2.67 31.34 7.73
N LEU A 9 -1.40 31.40 8.11
CA LEU A 9 -0.95 31.46 9.50
C LEU A 9 -0.19 32.76 9.69
N ASN A 10 -0.60 33.57 10.67
CA ASN A 10 0.04 34.85 10.99
C ASN A 10 0.22 35.76 9.76
N GLY A 11 -0.80 35.83 8.91
CA GLY A 11 -0.83 36.66 7.70
C GLY A 11 -0.05 36.11 6.50
N LYS A 12 0.59 34.95 6.61
CA LYS A 12 1.35 34.31 5.52
C LYS A 12 0.64 33.05 5.03
N HIS A 13 0.57 32.89 3.71
CA HIS A 13 0.06 31.66 3.12
C HIS A 13 0.92 30.47 3.57
N LEU A 14 0.25 29.38 3.98
CA LEU A 14 0.89 28.15 4.44
C LEU A 14 0.10 26.96 3.91
N LYS A 15 0.75 26.12 3.11
CA LYS A 15 0.19 24.83 2.69
C LYS A 15 0.27 23.85 3.87
N LEU A 16 -0.86 23.24 4.23
CA LEU A 16 -0.91 22.22 5.27
C LEU A 16 -0.58 20.85 4.67
N ILE A 17 0.66 20.37 4.83
CA ILE A 17 1.08 19.04 4.35
C ILE A 17 1.42 18.16 5.54
N GLY A 18 0.69 17.06 5.63
CA GLY A 18 0.68 16.23 6.82
C GLY A 18 0.29 14.79 6.58
N VAL A 19 0.03 14.12 7.69
CA VAL A 19 -0.41 12.73 7.75
C VAL A 19 -1.62 12.61 8.65
N ASN A 20 -2.38 11.53 8.47
CA ASN A 20 -3.26 11.01 9.50
C ASN A 20 -2.46 10.08 10.42
N ARG A 21 -2.87 9.89 11.67
CA ARG A 21 -2.21 8.96 12.59
C ARG A 21 -3.23 8.11 13.32
N HIS A 22 -3.16 6.79 13.17
CA HIS A 22 -3.84 5.84 14.06
C HIS A 22 -3.00 5.58 15.33
N GLN A 23 -3.63 5.12 16.40
CA GLN A 23 -3.00 5.09 17.73
C GLN A 23 -2.29 3.80 18.10
N ASP A 24 -2.33 2.78 17.24
CA ASP A 24 -1.85 1.44 17.55
C ASP A 24 -0.41 1.17 17.07
N TYR A 25 0.25 0.19 17.70
CA TYR A 25 1.63 -0.21 17.45
C TYR A 25 1.80 -1.73 17.57
N GLU A 26 2.74 -2.29 16.81
CA GLU A 26 3.07 -3.73 16.81
C GLU A 26 3.29 -4.30 18.22
N GLY A 27 2.51 -5.31 18.59
CA GLY A 27 2.59 -5.97 19.90
C GLY A 27 1.88 -5.25 21.05
N PHE A 28 1.46 -3.99 20.89
CA PHE A 28 0.75 -3.23 21.92
C PHE A 28 -0.72 -2.97 21.58
N ALA A 29 -1.12 -3.13 20.31
CA ALA A 29 -2.37 -2.59 19.81
C ALA A 29 -2.46 -1.11 20.22
N ASN A 30 -3.53 -0.65 20.85
CA ASN A 30 -3.68 0.72 21.34
C ASN A 30 -3.20 0.96 22.79
N ALA A 31 -2.63 -0.03 23.47
CA ALA A 31 -2.11 0.10 24.83
C ALA A 31 -0.65 0.64 24.82
N LEU A 32 -0.44 1.79 24.19
CA LEU A 32 0.89 2.38 24.02
C LEU A 32 1.36 3.10 25.29
N PRO A 33 2.65 3.00 25.64
CA PRO A 33 3.27 3.97 26.53
C PRO A 33 3.54 5.29 25.79
N ASP A 34 3.54 6.41 26.52
CA ASP A 34 3.77 7.77 25.99
C ASP A 34 5.01 7.90 25.09
N ALA A 35 6.08 7.13 25.40
CA ALA A 35 7.29 7.11 24.59
C ALA A 35 7.04 6.75 23.12
N MET A 36 6.01 5.94 22.82
CA MET A 36 5.63 5.60 21.45
C MET A 36 4.86 6.73 20.77
N HIS A 37 4.04 7.48 21.52
CA HIS A 37 3.42 8.72 21.03
C HIS A 37 4.48 9.75 20.63
N ILE A 38 5.45 9.99 21.52
CA ILE A 38 6.57 10.90 21.27
C ILE A 38 7.41 10.44 20.07
N LYS A 39 7.65 9.13 19.93
CA LYS A 39 8.38 8.56 18.78
C LYS A 39 7.66 8.85 17.46
N ASP A 40 6.35 8.59 17.39
CA ASP A 40 5.53 8.88 16.21
C ASP A 40 5.64 10.37 15.83
N MET A 41 5.46 11.26 16.81
CA MET A 41 5.47 12.71 16.58
C MET A 41 6.83 13.25 16.12
N LYS A 42 7.93 12.72 16.67
CA LYS A 42 9.28 13.05 16.21
C LYS A 42 9.52 12.61 14.77
N LEU A 43 9.09 11.41 14.38
CA LEU A 43 9.21 10.93 13.00
C LEU A 43 8.39 11.80 12.05
N ILE A 44 7.16 12.17 12.42
CA ILE A 44 6.31 13.07 11.63
C ILE A 44 7.00 14.42 11.43
N LYS A 45 7.58 15.01 12.49
CA LYS A 45 8.31 16.27 12.38
C LYS A 45 9.57 16.15 11.52
N GLN A 46 10.34 15.08 11.68
CA GLN A 46 11.57 14.83 10.93
C GLN A 46 11.31 14.65 9.42
N MET A 47 10.18 14.05 9.07
CA MET A 47 9.71 13.95 7.67
C MET A 47 9.42 15.33 7.04
N GLY A 48 9.30 16.39 7.84
CA GLY A 48 9.01 17.75 7.36
C GLY A 48 7.53 18.11 7.37
N CYS A 49 6.66 17.25 7.90
CA CYS A 49 5.24 17.57 8.02
C CYS A 49 5.00 18.75 8.97
N ASN A 50 4.02 19.59 8.59
CA ASN A 50 3.56 20.72 9.40
C ASN A 50 2.10 20.57 9.86
N PHE A 51 1.44 19.47 9.48
CA PHE A 51 0.05 19.19 9.81
C PHE A 51 -0.14 17.74 10.28
N LEU A 52 -1.04 17.53 11.24
CA LEU A 52 -1.49 16.22 11.71
C LEU A 52 -3.01 16.16 11.78
N ARG A 53 -3.61 15.20 11.07
CA ARG A 53 -5.01 14.82 11.30
C ARG A 53 -5.07 13.70 12.34
N ILE A 54 -5.58 14.03 13.52
CA ILE A 54 -5.80 13.11 14.63
C ILE A 54 -7.15 12.41 14.37
N ALA A 55 -7.08 11.30 13.64
CA ALA A 55 -8.22 10.54 13.16
C ALA A 55 -8.19 9.08 13.66
N HIS A 56 -9.33 8.40 13.81
CA HIS A 56 -10.69 8.91 13.69
C HIS A 56 -11.34 9.18 15.06
N TYR A 57 -10.54 9.58 16.03
CA TYR A 57 -10.95 9.78 17.41
C TYR A 57 -9.91 10.68 18.09
N PRO A 58 -10.29 11.41 19.17
CA PRO A 58 -9.31 12.05 20.03
C PRO A 58 -8.33 11.00 20.56
N GLN A 59 -7.07 11.39 20.68
CA GLN A 59 -5.99 10.50 21.11
C GLN A 59 -5.43 10.97 22.46
N ASP A 60 -4.38 10.30 22.90
CA ASP A 60 -3.67 10.66 24.12
C ASP A 60 -3.20 12.13 24.11
N HIS A 61 -3.30 12.81 25.25
CA HIS A 61 -2.89 14.20 25.46
C HIS A 61 -1.45 14.48 24.99
N VAL A 62 -0.54 13.51 25.13
CA VAL A 62 0.86 13.61 24.69
C VAL A 62 0.96 13.93 23.19
N ILE A 63 0.01 13.47 22.36
CA ILE A 63 0.02 13.76 20.93
C ILE A 63 -0.12 15.28 20.68
N LEU A 64 -1.02 15.95 21.41
CA LEU A 64 -1.21 17.39 21.26
C LEU A 64 -0.13 18.20 21.95
N GLU A 65 0.38 17.75 23.10
CA GLU A 65 1.55 18.37 23.71
C GLU A 65 2.75 18.38 22.76
N GLU A 66 2.98 17.28 22.05
CA GLU A 66 4.03 17.20 21.04
C GLU A 66 3.71 18.02 19.78
N CYS A 67 2.44 18.11 19.36
CA CYS A 67 2.05 19.03 18.28
C CYS A 67 2.40 20.49 18.65
N ASP A 68 2.09 20.92 19.87
CA ASP A 68 2.41 22.26 20.37
C ASP A 68 3.93 22.48 20.43
N ARG A 69 4.67 21.54 21.04
CA ARG A 69 6.13 21.64 21.23
C ARG A 69 6.91 21.60 19.92
N LEU A 70 6.51 20.73 18.98
CA LEU A 70 7.19 20.54 17.70
C LEU A 70 6.72 21.52 16.63
N GLY A 71 5.65 22.28 16.88
CA GLY A 71 5.04 23.18 15.91
C GLY A 71 4.48 22.40 14.72
N ILE A 72 3.50 21.55 15.00
CA ILE A 72 2.70 20.82 14.00
C ILE A 72 1.25 21.26 14.22
N LEU A 73 0.64 21.89 13.22
CA LEU A 73 -0.78 22.24 13.27
C LEU A 73 -1.62 20.96 13.24
N SER A 74 -2.76 20.96 13.90
CA SER A 74 -3.57 19.75 14.03
C SER A 74 -5.06 19.99 13.79
N CYS A 75 -5.69 18.90 13.34
CA CYS A 75 -7.13 18.72 13.35
C CYS A 75 -7.47 17.52 14.24
N ILE A 76 -8.56 17.61 15.00
CA ILE A 76 -9.09 16.50 15.82
C ILE A 76 -10.52 16.18 15.37
N GLU A 77 -10.88 14.91 15.35
CA GLU A 77 -12.25 14.47 15.10
C GLU A 77 -12.74 13.44 16.12
N VAL A 78 -14.06 13.30 16.20
CA VAL A 78 -14.74 12.23 16.94
C VAL A 78 -15.08 11.05 16.00
N PRO A 79 -15.28 9.82 16.53
CA PRO A 79 -15.54 8.63 15.72
C PRO A 79 -16.99 8.57 15.21
N MET A 80 -17.32 9.49 14.29
CA MET A 80 -18.59 9.56 13.57
C MET A 80 -18.38 9.20 12.10
N ASN A 81 -18.23 7.90 11.86
CA ASN A 81 -17.70 7.39 10.59
C ASN A 81 -18.71 6.50 9.85
N ASN A 82 -18.72 6.60 8.52
CA ASN A 82 -19.36 5.65 7.58
C ASN A 82 -20.88 5.50 7.67
N LYS A 83 -21.40 4.97 8.78
CA LYS A 83 -22.82 4.70 9.04
C LYS A 83 -23.22 5.38 10.35
N ASN A 84 -24.30 6.15 10.31
CA ASN A 84 -24.76 6.93 11.45
C ASN A 84 -26.24 6.65 11.71
N ASN A 85 -26.65 6.58 12.98
CA ASN A 85 -28.04 6.29 13.35
C ASN A 85 -28.82 7.57 13.63
N VAL A 86 -29.15 8.33 12.58
CA VAL A 86 -29.82 9.63 12.69
C VAL A 86 -31.25 9.58 13.24
N GLU A 87 -31.84 8.39 13.34
CA GLU A 87 -33.17 8.19 13.90
C GLU A 87 -33.16 8.07 15.43
N SER A 88 -31.98 7.86 16.03
CA SER A 88 -31.85 7.66 17.47
C SER A 88 -31.48 8.96 18.17
N GLU A 89 -32.36 9.45 19.03
CA GLU A 89 -32.07 10.64 19.85
C GLU A 89 -30.85 10.41 20.76
N ILE A 90 -30.74 9.22 21.37
CA ILE A 90 -29.57 8.83 22.18
C ILE A 90 -28.28 8.90 21.35
N TYR A 91 -28.32 8.49 20.08
CA TYR A 91 -27.15 8.60 19.19
C TYR A 91 -26.79 10.06 18.95
N ARG A 92 -27.79 10.91 18.70
CA ARG A 92 -27.64 12.35 18.47
C ARG A 92 -27.09 13.07 19.71
N GLU A 93 -27.64 12.81 20.89
CA GLU A 93 -27.15 13.38 22.16
C GLU A 93 -25.68 12.99 22.41
N ASN A 94 -25.34 11.70 22.23
CA ASN A 94 -23.96 11.24 22.39
C ASN A 94 -23.01 11.78 21.31
N ALA A 95 -23.50 12.06 20.10
CA ALA A 95 -22.72 12.71 19.07
C ALA A 95 -22.35 14.13 19.51
N ILE A 96 -23.32 14.91 19.97
CA ILE A 96 -23.12 16.30 20.45
C ILE A 96 -22.21 16.31 21.69
N LEU A 97 -22.45 15.41 22.66
CA LEU A 97 -21.63 15.31 23.86
C LEU A 97 -20.15 15.08 23.53
N ARG A 98 -19.86 14.13 22.63
CA ARG A 98 -18.48 13.83 22.20
C ARG A 98 -17.79 15.02 21.55
N GLN A 99 -18.52 15.86 20.81
CA GLN A 99 -17.96 17.10 20.25
C GLN A 99 -17.57 18.07 21.35
N ARG A 100 -18.44 18.26 22.36
CA ARG A 100 -18.15 19.13 23.52
C ARG A 100 -16.97 18.59 24.33
N GLU A 101 -16.90 17.29 24.56
CA GLU A 101 -15.76 16.66 25.25
C GLU A 101 -14.45 16.86 24.48
N MET A 102 -14.45 16.60 23.17
CA MET A 102 -13.30 16.82 22.31
C MET A 102 -12.80 18.27 22.39
N VAL A 103 -13.69 19.25 22.27
CA VAL A 103 -13.31 20.66 22.32
C VAL A 103 -12.79 21.03 23.70
N ARG A 104 -13.55 20.75 24.77
CA ARG A 104 -13.22 21.19 26.13
C ARG A 104 -11.93 20.56 26.67
N GLN A 105 -11.69 19.27 26.40
CA GLN A 105 -10.47 18.59 26.84
C GLN A 105 -9.22 19.11 26.13
N ASN A 106 -9.38 19.59 24.88
CA ASN A 106 -8.26 19.94 24.02
C ASN A 106 -8.19 21.45 23.68
N TYR A 107 -8.98 22.29 24.37
CA TYR A 107 -9.21 23.69 24.02
C TYR A 107 -7.93 24.55 24.02
N ASN A 108 -7.03 24.28 24.96
CA ASN A 108 -5.86 25.12 25.23
C ASN A 108 -4.64 24.77 24.36
N HIS A 109 -4.76 23.83 23.41
CA HIS A 109 -3.68 23.48 22.50
C HIS A 109 -3.66 24.45 21.30
N PRO A 110 -2.66 25.35 21.19
CA PRO A 110 -2.54 26.25 20.05
C PRO A 110 -2.28 25.51 18.73
N SER A 111 -1.79 24.26 18.77
CA SER A 111 -1.64 23.44 17.57
C SER A 111 -2.98 23.15 16.90
N VAL A 112 -4.06 23.03 17.68
CA VAL A 112 -5.38 22.71 17.13
C VAL A 112 -5.89 23.93 16.38
N VAL A 113 -6.16 23.76 15.08
CA VAL A 113 -6.68 24.82 14.21
C VAL A 113 -8.01 24.46 13.57
N ILE A 114 -8.36 23.16 13.56
CA ILE A 114 -9.57 22.63 12.94
C ILE A 114 -10.22 21.60 13.87
N TRP A 115 -11.54 21.72 14.07
CA TRP A 115 -12.39 20.71 14.66
C TRP A 115 -13.15 19.97 13.54
N ALA A 116 -12.83 18.70 13.33
CA ALA A 116 -13.50 17.88 12.32
C ALA A 116 -14.74 17.18 12.90
N MET A 117 -15.83 17.29 12.15
CA MET A 117 -17.17 16.94 12.60
C MET A 117 -17.47 15.45 12.44
N MET A 118 -17.29 14.93 11.23
CA MET A 118 -17.70 13.59 10.78
C MET A 118 -16.80 13.13 9.64
N ASN A 119 -16.65 11.82 9.46
CA ASN A 119 -15.85 11.23 8.39
C ASN A 119 -16.65 10.24 7.53
N GLU A 120 -16.69 10.46 6.21
CA GLU A 120 -17.35 9.60 5.23
C GLU A 120 -18.80 9.23 5.65
N CYS A 121 -19.53 10.16 6.27
CA CYS A 121 -20.78 9.90 6.99
C CYS A 121 -21.94 9.36 6.14
N LEU A 122 -21.78 9.42 4.81
CA LEU A 122 -22.72 8.94 3.80
C LEU A 122 -22.16 7.78 2.95
N LEU A 123 -20.98 7.24 3.27
CA LEU A 123 -20.41 6.10 2.56
C LEU A 123 -21.32 4.87 2.69
N ARG A 124 -21.78 4.56 3.91
CA ARG A 124 -22.72 3.46 4.18
C ARG A 124 -24.15 3.98 4.30
N PHE A 125 -24.70 4.34 3.15
CA PHE A 125 -26.11 4.72 3.01
C PHE A 125 -27.04 3.56 3.39
N PRO A 126 -28.12 3.79 4.17
CA PRO A 126 -29.07 2.73 4.50
C PRO A 126 -29.88 2.33 3.24
N GLY A 127 -29.60 1.14 2.71
CA GLY A 127 -30.27 0.65 1.51
C GLY A 127 -29.72 1.21 0.20
N LYS A 128 -30.55 1.28 -0.83
CA LYS A 128 -30.16 1.84 -2.13
C LYS A 128 -30.27 3.36 -2.07
N TYR A 129 -29.22 4.06 -2.51
CA TYR A 129 -29.21 5.52 -2.55
C TYR A 129 -30.40 6.08 -3.35
N ASN A 130 -31.05 7.07 -2.74
CA ASN A 130 -32.15 7.85 -3.29
C ASN A 130 -31.96 9.31 -2.82
N SER A 131 -31.91 10.25 -3.76
CA SER A 131 -31.67 11.67 -3.47
C SER A 131 -32.76 12.35 -2.64
N LYS A 132 -33.94 11.71 -2.51
CA LYS A 132 -35.08 12.21 -1.72
C LYS A 132 -35.31 11.43 -0.42
N ASP A 133 -34.37 10.58 -0.03
CA ASP A 133 -34.52 9.79 1.18
C ASP A 133 -34.49 10.68 2.44
N PRO A 134 -35.46 10.58 3.37
CA PRO A 134 -35.48 11.35 4.62
C PRO A 134 -34.20 11.22 5.46
N TYR A 135 -33.44 10.13 5.32
CA TYR A 135 -32.14 9.95 5.98
C TYR A 135 -31.15 11.07 5.61
N LEU A 136 -31.14 11.54 4.36
CA LEU A 136 -30.25 12.60 3.89
C LEU A 136 -30.54 13.92 4.61
N GLN A 137 -31.83 14.28 4.72
CA GLN A 137 -32.24 15.49 5.45
C GLN A 137 -31.80 15.43 6.91
N LYS A 138 -32.08 14.32 7.60
CA LYS A 138 -31.68 14.14 9.02
C LYS A 138 -30.18 14.15 9.21
N MET A 139 -29.43 13.64 8.23
CA MET A 139 -27.96 13.73 8.24
C MET A 139 -27.49 15.19 8.15
N GLY A 140 -28.10 15.98 7.26
CA GLY A 140 -27.86 17.41 7.14
C GLY A 140 -28.16 18.17 8.44
N GLU A 141 -29.30 17.88 9.06
CA GLU A 141 -29.71 18.47 10.34
C GLU A 141 -28.75 18.11 11.48
N LEU A 142 -28.29 16.86 11.55
CA LEU A 142 -27.27 16.43 12.51
C LEU A 142 -25.94 17.16 12.28
N ALA A 143 -25.48 17.25 11.03
CA ALA A 143 -24.25 17.97 10.69
C ALA A 143 -24.37 19.47 11.03
N ALA A 144 -25.51 20.10 10.78
CA ALA A 144 -25.75 21.49 11.14
C ALA A 144 -25.66 21.72 12.66
N VAL A 145 -26.30 20.84 13.45
CA VAL A 145 -26.29 20.93 14.92
C VAL A 145 -24.90 20.69 15.50
N ILE A 146 -24.14 19.74 14.93
CA ILE A 146 -22.74 19.52 15.31
C ILE A 146 -21.90 20.77 15.01
N ASN A 147 -22.04 21.35 13.83
CA ASN A 147 -21.31 22.56 13.47
C ASN A 147 -21.64 23.73 14.40
N SER A 148 -22.92 23.97 14.69
CA SER A 148 -23.33 25.00 15.65
C SER A 148 -22.76 24.74 17.05
N THR A 149 -22.78 23.49 17.51
CA THR A 149 -22.19 23.11 18.81
C THR A 149 -20.70 23.43 18.86
N LEU A 150 -19.95 23.09 17.81
CA LEU A 150 -18.52 23.39 17.73
C LEU A 150 -18.25 24.90 17.72
N LYS A 151 -19.08 25.69 17.02
CA LYS A 151 -18.97 27.15 16.98
C LYS A 151 -19.37 27.82 18.29
N GLU A 152 -20.28 27.23 19.05
CA GLU A 152 -20.63 27.65 20.42
C GLU A 152 -19.48 27.40 21.40
N GLU A 153 -18.86 26.21 21.35
CA GLU A 153 -17.76 25.84 22.23
C GLU A 153 -16.45 26.56 21.86
N ASP A 154 -16.20 26.78 20.57
CA ASP A 154 -14.99 27.44 20.08
C ASP A 154 -15.25 28.24 18.78
N PRO A 155 -15.60 29.53 18.89
CA PRO A 155 -15.84 30.37 17.72
C PRO A 155 -14.57 30.77 16.96
N TYR A 156 -13.38 30.51 17.51
CA TYR A 156 -12.10 30.99 16.98
C TYR A 156 -11.37 29.99 16.10
N ARG A 157 -11.80 28.72 16.09
CA ARG A 157 -11.23 27.66 15.26
C ARG A 157 -12.16 27.26 14.11
N LEU A 158 -11.55 26.68 13.08
CA LEU A 158 -12.27 26.26 11.88
C LEU A 158 -13.01 24.94 12.14
N THR A 159 -14.13 24.73 11.47
CA THR A 159 -14.82 23.43 11.41
C THR A 159 -14.61 22.77 10.05
N MET A 160 -14.53 21.43 10.05
CA MET A 160 -14.34 20.65 8.83
C MET A 160 -15.28 19.45 8.79
N ILE A 161 -15.84 19.14 7.62
CA ILE A 161 -16.47 17.84 7.37
C ILE A 161 -15.63 17.05 6.37
N VAL A 162 -15.44 15.75 6.63
CA VAL A 162 -14.64 14.87 5.78
C VAL A 162 -15.57 13.92 5.02
N ASN A 163 -15.50 13.98 3.70
CA ASN A 163 -16.40 13.29 2.78
C ASN A 163 -15.69 12.15 2.04
N SER A 164 -16.44 11.11 1.69
CA SER A 164 -15.98 10.11 0.72
C SER A 164 -16.12 10.67 -0.70
N GLN A 165 -15.50 10.03 -1.69
CA GLN A 165 -15.56 10.43 -3.11
C GLN A 165 -16.94 10.16 -3.77
N LEU A 166 -18.03 10.60 -3.13
CA LEU A 166 -19.44 10.47 -3.55
C LEU A 166 -20.17 11.82 -3.37
N PRO A 167 -19.77 12.86 -4.11
CA PRO A 167 -20.19 14.23 -3.85
C PRO A 167 -21.70 14.45 -3.94
N GLU A 168 -22.41 13.70 -4.78
CA GLU A 168 -23.87 13.79 -4.94
C GLU A 168 -24.61 13.54 -3.62
N ARG A 169 -24.16 12.58 -2.81
CA ARG A 169 -24.79 12.27 -1.53
C ARG A 169 -24.68 13.45 -0.55
N HIS A 170 -23.51 14.09 -0.55
CA HIS A 170 -23.20 15.19 0.35
C HIS A 170 -23.93 16.48 -0.03
N LEU A 171 -24.15 16.70 -1.33
CA LEU A 171 -24.98 17.79 -1.86
C LEU A 171 -26.45 17.60 -1.48
N ASP A 172 -27.02 16.43 -1.74
CA ASP A 172 -28.42 16.15 -1.44
C ASP A 172 -28.72 16.22 0.07
N ALA A 173 -27.79 15.74 0.90
CA ALA A 173 -27.92 15.84 2.34
C ALA A 173 -27.63 17.25 2.89
N GLY A 174 -27.07 18.16 2.09
CA GLY A 174 -26.67 19.49 2.55
C GLY A 174 -25.51 19.51 3.57
N THR A 175 -24.85 18.38 3.80
CA THR A 175 -23.78 18.24 4.81
C THR A 175 -22.55 19.11 4.54
N GLY A 176 -22.27 19.42 3.27
CA GLY A 176 -21.15 20.28 2.87
C GLY A 176 -21.39 21.79 3.07
N ASN A 177 -22.63 22.21 3.37
CA ASN A 177 -22.98 23.64 3.44
C ASN A 177 -22.64 24.28 4.79
N THR A 178 -22.45 23.49 5.84
CA THR A 178 -22.33 23.97 7.22
C THR A 178 -20.89 24.26 7.70
N PRO A 179 -19.85 23.45 7.39
CA PRO A 179 -18.51 23.68 7.94
C PRO A 179 -17.79 24.85 7.25
N ASP A 180 -16.67 25.30 7.81
CA ASP A 180 -15.77 26.24 7.12
C ASP A 180 -14.99 25.55 5.99
N ILE A 181 -14.62 24.28 6.21
CA ILE A 181 -13.82 23.46 5.29
C ILE A 181 -14.63 22.24 4.85
N ILE A 182 -14.70 22.02 3.55
CA ILE A 182 -15.12 20.75 2.96
C ILE A 182 -13.89 19.94 2.60
N ALA A 183 -13.81 18.72 3.11
CA ALA A 183 -12.66 17.86 2.91
C ALA A 183 -13.04 16.55 2.24
N TRP A 184 -12.08 15.96 1.53
CA TRP A 184 -12.30 14.77 0.70
C TRP A 184 -11.24 13.71 0.94
N ASN A 185 -11.72 12.49 1.16
CA ASN A 185 -10.92 11.28 1.11
C ASN A 185 -10.89 10.76 -0.32
N LEU A 186 -9.72 10.84 -0.95
CA LEU A 186 -9.54 10.58 -2.38
C LEU A 186 -8.53 9.46 -2.62
N TYR A 187 -8.94 8.47 -3.41
CA TYR A 187 -8.15 7.28 -3.70
C TYR A 187 -8.05 7.02 -5.21
N HIS A 188 -7.96 8.10 -5.99
CA HIS A 188 -7.59 8.07 -7.40
C HIS A 188 -6.34 7.19 -7.60
N ALA A 189 -6.32 6.41 -8.68
CA ALA A 189 -5.29 5.40 -8.96
C ALA A 189 -5.15 4.25 -7.94
N TRP A 190 -5.95 4.20 -6.86
CA TRP A 190 -5.95 3.05 -5.94
C TRP A 190 -7.29 2.30 -5.96
N TYR A 191 -8.36 2.92 -5.44
CA TYR A 191 -9.72 2.35 -5.50
C TYR A 191 -10.43 2.73 -6.82
N GLY A 192 -9.96 3.76 -7.52
CA GLY A 192 -10.34 4.07 -8.90
C GLY A 192 -9.43 3.40 -9.96
N PRO A 193 -9.69 3.61 -11.26
CA PRO A 193 -8.82 3.16 -12.34
C PRO A 193 -7.37 3.65 -12.19
N GLU A 194 -6.40 2.86 -12.68
CA GLU A 194 -4.98 3.25 -12.71
C GLU A 194 -4.73 4.31 -13.79
N ILE A 195 -5.02 5.56 -13.45
CA ILE A 195 -4.92 6.69 -14.36
C ILE A 195 -4.28 7.85 -13.61
N PHE A 196 -3.17 8.34 -14.15
CA PHE A 196 -2.36 9.43 -13.59
C PHE A 196 -2.46 10.64 -14.52
N ASP A 197 -3.66 11.21 -14.63
CA ASP A 197 -4.00 12.33 -15.53
C ASP A 197 -4.65 13.50 -14.76
N GLY A 198 -5.28 14.43 -15.49
CA GLY A 198 -5.95 15.60 -14.91
C GLY A 198 -7.14 15.32 -13.99
N ARG A 199 -7.67 14.08 -13.90
CA ARG A 199 -8.95 13.81 -13.22
C ARG A 199 -8.98 14.17 -11.74
N LEU A 200 -7.88 13.99 -11.02
CA LEU A 200 -7.80 14.46 -9.63
C LEU A 200 -7.99 15.97 -9.57
N ASN A 201 -7.37 16.72 -10.48
CA ASN A 201 -7.52 18.17 -10.56
C ASN A 201 -8.91 18.57 -11.03
N ASP A 202 -9.51 17.84 -11.97
CA ASP A 202 -10.88 18.06 -12.44
C ASP A 202 -11.88 17.88 -11.28
N PHE A 203 -11.73 16.81 -10.49
CA PHE A 203 -12.55 16.60 -9.30
C PHE A 203 -12.42 17.75 -8.30
N ILE A 204 -11.18 18.20 -8.01
CA ILE A 204 -10.94 19.31 -7.09
C ILE A 204 -11.61 20.60 -7.60
N SER A 205 -11.46 20.90 -8.89
CA SER A 205 -12.09 22.07 -9.52
C SER A 205 -13.62 22.01 -9.45
N GLU A 206 -14.21 20.85 -9.76
CA GLU A 206 -15.65 20.61 -9.65
C GLU A 206 -16.14 20.84 -8.20
N MET A 207 -15.38 20.40 -7.19
CA MET A 207 -15.77 20.59 -5.80
C MET A 207 -15.67 22.06 -5.37
N HIS A 208 -14.71 22.83 -5.88
CA HIS A 208 -14.69 24.28 -5.69
C HIS A 208 -15.89 24.96 -6.33
N GLU A 209 -16.32 24.55 -7.52
CA GLU A 209 -17.52 25.10 -8.18
C GLU A 209 -18.80 24.82 -7.39
N LYS A 210 -18.92 23.60 -6.83
CA LYS A 210 -20.09 23.20 -6.04
C LYS A 210 -20.11 23.81 -4.64
N PHE A 211 -18.94 24.10 -4.06
CA PHE A 211 -18.81 24.66 -2.72
C PHE A 211 -17.92 25.93 -2.71
N PRO A 212 -18.31 27.00 -3.45
CA PRO A 212 -17.43 28.13 -3.75
C PRO A 212 -17.07 29.00 -2.55
N SER A 213 -17.82 28.90 -1.45
CA SER A 213 -17.58 29.63 -0.20
C SER A 213 -16.78 28.84 0.84
N LYS A 214 -16.40 27.59 0.53
CA LYS A 214 -15.75 26.68 1.48
C LYS A 214 -14.27 26.55 1.17
N GLY A 215 -13.47 26.43 2.21
CA GLY A 215 -12.11 25.94 2.06
C GLY A 215 -12.12 24.48 1.63
N LEU A 216 -11.19 24.05 0.79
CA LEU A 216 -11.11 22.66 0.32
C LEU A 216 -9.82 21.99 0.80
N MET A 217 -9.92 20.78 1.34
CA MET A 217 -8.76 19.99 1.77
C MET A 217 -8.86 18.53 1.31
N ILE A 218 -7.71 17.88 1.06
CA ILE A 218 -7.64 16.43 0.84
C ILE A 218 -7.20 15.78 2.15
N THR A 219 -8.09 15.06 2.82
CA THR A 219 -7.85 14.55 4.18
C THR A 219 -7.39 13.10 4.24
N GLU A 220 -7.57 12.36 3.14
CA GLU A 220 -6.97 11.04 2.94
C GLU A 220 -6.59 10.86 1.49
N TYR A 221 -5.40 10.31 1.29
CA TYR A 221 -4.93 9.74 0.04
C TYR A 221 -3.78 8.79 0.33
N GLY A 222 -3.65 7.73 -0.46
CA GLY A 222 -2.58 6.75 -0.29
C GLY A 222 -2.86 5.43 -1.00
N ALA A 223 -1.82 4.61 -1.10
CA ALA A 223 -1.88 3.25 -1.65
C ALA A 223 -1.19 2.27 -0.69
N GLY A 224 -1.67 1.03 -0.67
CA GLY A 224 -1.08 0.00 0.19
C GLY A 224 0.28 -0.44 -0.36
N ALA A 225 1.25 -0.65 0.52
CA ALA A 225 2.54 -1.23 0.19
C ALA A 225 3.00 -2.22 1.26
N ASP A 226 3.42 -3.38 0.77
CA ASP A 226 4.09 -4.40 1.54
C ASP A 226 5.61 -4.26 1.34
N GLN A 227 6.37 -4.13 2.42
CA GLN A 227 7.83 -4.00 2.36
C GLN A 227 8.53 -5.24 1.78
N ARG A 228 7.80 -6.35 1.65
CA ARG A 228 8.31 -7.58 1.04
C ARG A 228 8.18 -7.56 -0.48
N LEU A 229 7.37 -6.66 -1.04
CA LEU A 229 7.01 -6.66 -2.46
C LEU A 229 7.64 -5.48 -3.21
N HIS A 230 8.28 -5.81 -4.32
CA HIS A 230 8.92 -4.85 -5.21
C HIS A 230 8.66 -5.17 -6.67
N SER A 231 8.54 -4.13 -7.51
CA SER A 231 8.26 -4.29 -8.94
C SER A 231 8.93 -3.19 -9.77
N PHE A 232 9.55 -3.58 -10.89
CA PHE A 232 10.05 -2.66 -11.91
C PHE A 232 8.96 -2.19 -12.89
N SER A 233 7.79 -2.84 -12.86
CA SER A 233 6.59 -2.44 -13.60
C SER A 233 5.42 -2.35 -12.62
N PRO A 234 5.44 -1.38 -11.68
CA PRO A 234 4.46 -1.30 -10.62
C PRO A 234 3.08 -0.95 -11.17
N THR A 235 2.07 -1.70 -10.73
CA THR A 235 0.67 -1.56 -11.17
C THR A 235 -0.29 -1.50 -9.98
N ARG A 236 -1.49 -0.97 -10.23
CA ARG A 236 -2.52 -0.78 -9.22
C ARG A 236 -2.85 -2.10 -8.52
N TRP A 237 -2.86 -2.12 -7.19
CA TRP A 237 -3.13 -3.29 -6.34
C TRP A 237 -2.07 -4.41 -6.37
N ASP A 238 -0.86 -4.13 -6.85
CA ASP A 238 0.26 -5.07 -6.73
C ASP A 238 0.94 -5.04 -5.34
N PHE A 239 0.66 -3.99 -4.54
CA PHE A 239 1.22 -3.69 -3.22
C PHE A 239 2.74 -3.54 -3.19
N SER A 240 3.37 -3.28 -4.34
CA SER A 240 4.79 -2.95 -4.40
C SER A 240 5.08 -1.61 -3.74
N CYS A 241 6.27 -1.51 -3.14
CA CYS A 241 6.75 -0.25 -2.59
C CYS A 241 6.82 0.86 -3.64
N GLU A 242 7.14 0.51 -4.89
CA GLU A 242 7.27 1.44 -6.01
C GLU A 242 5.91 2.00 -6.44
N TYR A 243 4.84 1.19 -6.41
CA TYR A 243 3.49 1.68 -6.72
C TYR A 243 3.00 2.72 -5.70
N GLN A 244 3.28 2.50 -4.41
CA GLN A 244 2.93 3.47 -3.37
C GLN A 244 3.61 4.83 -3.60
N VAL A 245 4.90 4.83 -3.97
CA VAL A 245 5.62 6.08 -4.31
C VAL A 245 5.00 6.76 -5.53
N LYS A 246 4.66 5.99 -6.58
CA LYS A 246 4.00 6.50 -7.80
C LYS A 246 2.69 7.24 -7.48
N VAL A 247 1.85 6.66 -6.62
CA VAL A 247 0.59 7.30 -6.16
C VAL A 247 0.86 8.56 -5.34
N HIS A 248 1.82 8.54 -4.41
CA HIS A 248 2.11 9.73 -3.62
C HIS A 248 2.67 10.90 -4.45
N LYS A 249 3.51 10.63 -5.47
CA LYS A 249 3.99 11.67 -6.39
C LYS A 249 2.84 12.37 -7.11
N TYR A 250 1.87 11.60 -7.60
CA TYR A 250 0.68 12.12 -8.28
C TYR A 250 -0.15 13.06 -7.39
N PHE A 251 -0.46 12.62 -6.17
CA PHE A 251 -1.21 13.47 -5.23
C PHE A 251 -0.42 14.69 -4.78
N MET A 252 0.87 14.53 -4.47
CA MET A 252 1.72 15.62 -4.01
C MET A 252 1.82 16.72 -5.08
N GLU A 253 1.99 16.34 -6.35
CA GLU A 253 2.01 17.29 -7.46
C GLU A 253 0.70 18.09 -7.55
N SER A 254 -0.44 17.41 -7.51
CA SER A 254 -1.76 18.06 -7.53
C SER A 254 -1.98 18.99 -6.33
N ILE A 255 -1.59 18.60 -5.13
CA ILE A 255 -1.81 19.39 -3.92
C ILE A 255 -0.90 20.61 -3.87
N LEU A 256 0.39 20.46 -4.19
CA LEU A 256 1.36 21.54 -4.09
C LEU A 256 1.16 22.62 -5.16
N LYS A 257 0.75 22.24 -6.38
CA LYS A 257 0.53 23.20 -7.48
C LYS A 257 -0.74 24.05 -7.31
N ARG A 258 -1.65 23.68 -6.41
CA ARG A 258 -2.96 24.30 -6.23
C ARG A 258 -3.01 25.20 -5.00
N ASN A 259 -3.03 26.53 -5.19
CA ASN A 259 -3.16 27.49 -4.09
C ASN A 259 -4.54 27.48 -3.43
N ASP A 260 -5.58 27.09 -4.17
CA ASP A 260 -6.98 27.00 -3.73
C ASP A 260 -7.24 25.79 -2.81
N VAL A 261 -6.35 24.81 -2.79
CA VAL A 261 -6.39 23.68 -1.85
C VAL A 261 -5.66 24.03 -0.56
N ILE A 262 -6.32 23.93 0.59
CA ILE A 262 -5.72 24.19 1.92
C ILE A 262 -4.50 23.31 2.18
N GLY A 263 -4.58 22.04 1.78
CA GLY A 263 -3.54 21.07 2.07
C GLY A 263 -3.95 19.62 1.82
N GLY A 264 -3.10 18.73 2.32
CA GLY A 264 -3.19 17.29 2.18
C GLY A 264 -2.76 16.54 3.45
N ALA A 265 -3.53 15.55 3.88
CA ALA A 265 -3.14 14.60 4.91
C ALA A 265 -3.07 13.17 4.34
N VAL A 266 -1.88 12.58 4.33
CA VAL A 266 -1.66 11.20 3.87
C VAL A 266 -2.43 10.22 4.73
N TRP A 267 -3.11 9.25 4.11
CA TRP A 267 -3.64 8.09 4.81
C TRP A 267 -2.68 6.91 4.61
N ASN A 268 -1.84 6.55 5.58
CA ASN A 268 -1.72 7.05 6.97
C ASN A 268 -0.22 7.26 7.31
N PHE A 269 0.09 7.78 8.49
CA PHE A 269 1.47 7.84 8.99
C PHE A 269 2.08 6.43 9.07
N ALA A 270 1.42 5.54 9.82
CA ALA A 270 1.88 4.18 10.05
C ALA A 270 0.88 3.17 9.50
N ASP A 271 1.36 1.97 9.14
CA ASP A 271 0.49 0.82 8.99
C ASP A 271 -0.22 0.55 10.33
N PHE A 272 -1.46 0.08 10.26
CA PHE A 272 -2.30 -0.12 11.45
C PHE A 272 -3.21 -1.33 11.34
N ALA A 273 -3.53 -1.91 12.48
CA ALA A 273 -4.37 -3.10 12.59
C ALA A 273 -5.82 -2.79 12.18
N SER A 274 -6.35 -3.62 11.30
CA SER A 274 -7.72 -3.58 10.82
C SER A 274 -8.17 -4.99 10.49
N ASP A 275 -8.76 -5.68 11.48
CA ASP A 275 -9.02 -7.14 11.47
C ASP A 275 -9.75 -7.68 10.22
N SER A 276 -10.60 -6.88 9.59
CA SER A 276 -11.30 -7.29 8.36
C SER A 276 -10.46 -7.26 7.08
N ARG A 277 -9.25 -6.68 7.10
CA ARG A 277 -8.35 -6.60 5.94
C ARG A 277 -7.77 -7.98 5.63
N GLN A 278 -7.59 -8.26 4.34
CA GLN A 278 -7.01 -9.51 3.88
C GLN A 278 -5.76 -9.19 3.06
N ASP A 279 -5.88 -8.53 1.91
CA ASP A 279 -4.80 -7.91 1.13
C ASP A 279 -3.50 -8.75 1.12
N THR A 280 -2.30 -8.16 1.03
CA THR A 280 -1.02 -8.92 1.05
C THR A 280 -0.47 -9.21 2.44
N ASP A 281 -0.97 -8.47 3.44
CA ASP A 281 -0.64 -8.64 4.86
C ASP A 281 -1.97 -8.64 5.65
N PRO A 282 -2.53 -9.83 5.94
CA PRO A 282 -3.83 -9.96 6.56
C PRO A 282 -3.96 -9.17 7.86
N LYS A 283 -5.16 -8.62 8.08
CA LYS A 283 -5.52 -7.80 9.24
C LYS A 283 -4.76 -6.47 9.33
N MET A 284 -4.02 -6.07 8.30
CA MET A 284 -3.28 -4.82 8.25
C MET A 284 -3.86 -3.87 7.21
N ASN A 285 -3.91 -2.57 7.51
CA ASN A 285 -3.97 -1.55 6.49
C ASN A 285 -2.55 -1.05 6.21
N SER A 286 -2.00 -1.43 5.06
CA SER A 286 -0.60 -1.24 4.69
C SER A 286 -0.29 0.10 3.98
N LYS A 287 -1.12 1.12 4.18
CA LYS A 287 -0.96 2.44 3.53
C LYS A 287 -0.02 3.39 4.25
N GLY A 288 0.57 2.96 5.37
CA GLY A 288 1.50 3.77 6.15
C GLY A 288 2.69 4.23 5.32
N LEU A 289 3.20 5.43 5.61
CA LEU A 289 4.52 5.88 5.20
C LEU A 289 5.62 5.17 6.02
N VAL A 290 5.29 4.72 7.22
CA VAL A 290 6.10 3.82 8.05
C VAL A 290 5.37 2.49 8.26
N SER A 291 6.11 1.41 8.50
CA SER A 291 5.53 0.10 8.86
C SER A 291 4.86 0.12 10.23
N TYR A 292 4.21 -0.97 10.63
CA TYR A 292 3.49 -1.06 11.91
C TYR A 292 4.42 -0.83 13.13
N ASN A 293 5.71 -1.17 13.02
CA ASN A 293 6.75 -0.88 14.00
C ASN A 293 7.53 0.42 13.78
N ARG A 294 7.02 1.30 12.93
CA ARG A 294 7.55 2.63 12.60
C ARG A 294 8.88 2.59 11.83
N THR A 295 9.16 1.51 11.09
CA THR A 295 10.28 1.50 10.14
C THR A 295 9.88 2.33 8.90
N PRO A 296 10.62 3.39 8.54
CA PRO A 296 10.26 4.23 7.39
C PRO A 296 10.28 3.46 6.06
N LYS A 297 9.24 3.63 5.23
CA LYS A 297 9.15 3.08 3.86
C LYS A 297 9.78 4.05 2.85
N ASN A 298 9.91 3.62 1.59
CA ASN A 298 10.37 4.47 0.49
C ASN A 298 9.53 5.75 0.37
N ALA A 299 8.21 5.64 0.55
CA ALA A 299 7.33 6.79 0.54
C ALA A 299 7.69 7.82 1.62
N TYR A 300 8.05 7.43 2.86
CA TYR A 300 8.50 8.38 3.89
C TYR A 300 9.68 9.24 3.41
N TYR A 301 10.68 8.62 2.77
CA TYR A 301 11.87 9.34 2.29
C TYR A 301 11.57 10.27 1.12
N TYR A 302 10.56 9.96 0.31
CA TYR A 302 10.03 10.88 -0.69
C TYR A 302 9.43 12.14 -0.04
N TYR A 303 8.62 12.01 1.01
CA TYR A 303 8.10 13.18 1.74
C TYR A 303 9.24 13.95 2.43
N GLU A 304 10.21 13.24 3.02
CA GLU A 304 11.39 13.85 3.65
C GLU A 304 12.12 14.76 2.66
N SER A 305 12.32 14.33 1.40
CA SER A 305 12.95 15.16 0.36
C SER A 305 12.04 16.27 -0.15
N MET A 306 10.71 16.11 -0.17
CA MET A 306 9.81 17.16 -0.66
C MET A 306 9.60 18.28 0.36
N LEU A 307 9.60 17.97 1.65
CA LEU A 307 9.13 18.88 2.70
C LEU A 307 10.24 19.52 3.54
N ASN A 308 11.45 18.96 3.55
CA ASN A 308 12.56 19.54 4.30
C ASN A 308 13.32 20.59 3.50
N SER A 309 13.77 21.63 4.19
CA SER A 309 14.70 22.64 3.67
C SER A 309 16.18 22.25 3.85
N LYS A 310 16.47 21.28 4.74
CA LYS A 310 17.83 20.75 4.92
C LYS A 310 18.21 19.88 3.72
N PRO A 311 19.49 19.82 3.33
CA PRO A 311 19.96 18.87 2.31
C PRO A 311 19.56 17.42 2.65
N ILE A 312 18.82 16.77 1.76
CA ILE A 312 18.39 15.36 1.87
C ILE A 312 18.96 14.58 0.69
N VAL A 313 19.51 13.39 0.96
CA VAL A 313 19.81 12.36 -0.04
C VAL A 313 19.39 11.02 0.54
N ARG A 314 18.55 10.25 -0.16
CA ARG A 314 18.02 8.97 0.32
C ARG A 314 17.92 7.94 -0.79
N ILE A 315 18.57 6.80 -0.60
CA ILE A 315 18.47 5.66 -1.51
C ILE A 315 17.17 4.88 -1.21
N ALA A 316 16.25 4.77 -2.17
CA ALA A 316 14.93 4.15 -1.99
C ALA A 316 14.96 2.61 -1.99
N SER A 317 15.83 2.02 -1.16
CA SER A 317 16.00 0.57 -1.01
C SER A 317 16.40 0.14 0.41
N ARG A 318 16.18 1.00 1.41
CA ARG A 318 16.62 0.71 2.78
C ARG A 318 16.00 -0.55 3.38
N ASN A 319 14.81 -0.92 2.93
CA ASN A 319 14.11 -2.11 3.41
C ASN A 319 14.26 -3.31 2.45
N TRP A 320 14.75 -3.11 1.23
CA TRP A 320 14.99 -4.18 0.25
C TRP A 320 16.48 -4.53 0.17
N LYS A 321 17.02 -5.03 1.29
CA LYS A 321 18.46 -5.29 1.46
C LYS A 321 18.92 -6.61 0.87
N ASN A 322 18.04 -7.61 0.85
CA ASN A 322 18.31 -8.90 0.23
C ASN A 322 17.53 -8.93 -1.08
N ARG A 323 18.26 -9.08 -2.18
CA ARG A 323 17.69 -9.05 -3.53
C ARG A 323 18.16 -10.26 -4.32
N SER A 324 17.39 -10.56 -5.34
CA SER A 324 17.84 -11.45 -6.41
C SER A 324 17.32 -10.93 -7.74
N GLY A 325 17.96 -11.35 -8.82
CA GLY A 325 17.52 -11.04 -10.17
C GLY A 325 18.10 -12.03 -11.17
N ILE A 326 17.46 -12.11 -12.33
CA ILE A 326 17.91 -12.96 -13.42
C ILE A 326 19.07 -12.25 -14.13
N GLU A 327 20.11 -12.99 -14.46
CA GLU A 327 21.27 -12.52 -15.20
C GLU A 327 20.86 -11.80 -16.51
N ASP A 328 21.47 -10.64 -16.78
CA ASP A 328 21.12 -9.78 -17.94
C ASP A 328 21.39 -10.48 -19.27
N GLU A 329 22.60 -11.05 -19.38
CA GLU A 329 23.09 -11.75 -20.56
C GLU A 329 23.83 -13.01 -20.14
N LEU A 330 23.79 -14.05 -20.98
CA LEU A 330 24.40 -15.35 -20.68
C LEU A 330 25.86 -15.21 -20.25
N ASN A 331 26.18 -15.63 -19.02
CA ASN A 331 27.52 -15.57 -18.40
C ASN A 331 28.05 -14.16 -18.07
N SER A 332 27.23 -13.12 -18.12
CA SER A 332 27.60 -11.77 -17.63
C SER A 332 27.86 -11.75 -16.11
N ASN A 333 27.21 -12.64 -15.36
CA ASN A 333 27.15 -12.67 -13.88
C ASN A 333 26.72 -11.33 -13.27
N THR A 334 25.98 -10.51 -14.03
CA THR A 334 25.41 -9.24 -13.59
C THR A 334 23.89 -9.25 -13.77
N CYS A 335 23.19 -8.53 -12.91
CA CYS A 335 21.78 -8.24 -13.08
C CYS A 335 21.55 -6.74 -12.88
N SER A 336 21.05 -6.09 -13.92
CA SER A 336 20.76 -4.68 -13.94
C SER A 336 19.38 -4.43 -13.35
N GLN A 337 19.30 -3.67 -12.27
CA GLN A 337 18.04 -3.28 -11.66
C GLN A 337 17.93 -1.77 -11.50
N GLU A 338 16.73 -1.24 -11.73
CA GLU A 338 16.46 0.17 -11.49
C GLU A 338 16.37 0.47 -9.99
N LEU A 339 16.84 1.65 -9.62
CA LEU A 339 16.76 2.16 -8.26
C LEU A 339 16.53 3.66 -8.27
N GLU A 340 15.48 4.08 -7.56
CA GLU A 340 15.20 5.49 -7.34
C GLU A 340 15.99 6.04 -6.13
N ILE A 341 16.46 7.28 -6.26
CA ILE A 341 17.13 8.02 -5.19
C ILE A 341 16.44 9.38 -5.06
N PHE A 342 16.08 9.74 -3.83
CA PHE A 342 15.45 11.02 -3.50
C PHE A 342 16.48 12.04 -3.03
N SER A 343 16.38 13.28 -3.50
CA SER A 343 17.20 14.41 -3.07
C SER A 343 16.52 15.73 -3.40
N ASN A 344 16.54 16.68 -2.47
CA ASN A 344 16.07 18.06 -2.70
C ASN A 344 17.16 18.99 -3.27
N LEU A 345 18.26 18.42 -3.72
CA LEU A 345 19.38 19.11 -4.36
C LEU A 345 19.42 18.81 -5.86
N ASP A 346 20.08 19.67 -6.64
CA ASP A 346 19.99 19.71 -8.11
C ASP A 346 20.47 18.45 -8.85
N SER A 347 21.38 17.66 -8.25
CA SER A 347 21.94 16.48 -8.90
C SER A 347 22.44 15.43 -7.90
N ILE A 348 22.45 14.16 -8.31
CA ILE A 348 22.88 13.02 -7.51
C ILE A 348 23.98 12.29 -8.27
N SER A 349 25.13 12.07 -7.63
CA SER A 349 26.17 11.15 -8.11
C SER A 349 26.04 9.81 -7.39
N LEU A 350 25.86 8.72 -8.14
CA LEU A 350 25.76 7.36 -7.59
C LEU A 350 27.06 6.59 -7.80
N TYR A 351 27.58 6.03 -6.72
CA TYR A 351 28.73 5.14 -6.69
C TYR A 351 28.27 3.73 -6.31
N VAL A 352 28.79 2.73 -7.02
CA VAL A 352 28.57 1.31 -6.73
C VAL A 352 29.93 0.65 -6.55
N ASN A 353 30.17 0.05 -5.39
CA ASN A 353 31.45 -0.52 -4.99
C ASN A 353 32.61 0.49 -5.22
N ASP A 354 32.41 1.71 -4.70
CA ASP A 354 33.34 2.84 -4.77
C ASP A 354 33.63 3.39 -6.18
N LYS A 355 32.99 2.85 -7.22
CA LYS A 355 33.08 3.35 -8.60
C LYS A 355 31.88 4.23 -8.95
N LEU A 356 32.14 5.44 -9.45
CA LEU A 356 31.09 6.31 -9.99
C LEU A 356 30.42 5.62 -11.19
N ILE A 357 29.11 5.44 -11.10
CA ILE A 357 28.29 4.91 -12.21
C ILE A 357 27.77 6.06 -13.06
N GLU A 358 27.11 7.03 -12.43
CA GLU A 358 26.48 8.13 -13.15
C GLU A 358 26.22 9.34 -12.23
N THR A 359 26.07 10.53 -12.82
CA THR A 359 25.49 11.70 -12.16
C THR A 359 24.26 12.17 -12.92
N LYS A 360 23.10 12.23 -12.25
CA LYS A 360 21.83 12.67 -12.85
C LYS A 360 21.30 13.91 -12.15
N LYS A 361 20.61 14.78 -12.91
CA LYS A 361 19.81 15.85 -12.32
C LYS A 361 18.57 15.25 -11.64
N THR A 362 18.13 15.88 -10.56
CA THR A 362 16.84 15.58 -9.93
C THR A 362 15.70 16.16 -10.77
N ASN A 363 14.56 15.47 -10.77
CA ASN A 363 13.32 15.92 -11.41
C ASN A 363 12.45 16.75 -10.44
N ASP A 364 11.27 17.17 -10.90
CA ASP A 364 10.30 17.96 -10.11
C ASP A 364 9.72 17.22 -8.88
N HIS A 365 9.99 15.91 -8.75
CA HIS A 365 9.66 15.10 -7.58
C HIS A 365 10.87 14.86 -6.68
N ASN A 366 11.92 15.68 -6.79
CA ASN A 366 13.15 15.56 -5.99
C ASN A 366 13.75 14.15 -6.10
N SER A 367 13.78 13.58 -7.31
CA SER A 367 14.28 12.21 -7.50
C SER A 367 15.04 12.00 -8.81
N ALA A 368 15.83 10.92 -8.86
CA ALA A 368 16.41 10.38 -10.08
C ALA A 368 16.48 8.84 -10.02
N ILE A 369 16.25 8.18 -11.15
CA ILE A 369 16.32 6.71 -11.29
C ILE A 369 17.65 6.32 -11.92
N PHE A 370 18.33 5.34 -11.35
CA PHE A 370 19.60 4.80 -11.82
C PHE A 370 19.47 3.32 -12.14
N THR A 371 20.22 2.83 -13.12
CA THR A 371 20.34 1.39 -13.41
C THR A 371 21.61 0.87 -12.77
N ILE A 372 21.49 -0.13 -11.90
CA ILE A 372 22.60 -0.64 -11.09
C ILE A 372 22.98 -2.04 -11.57
N PRO A 373 24.22 -2.27 -12.01
CA PRO A 373 24.71 -3.59 -12.40
C PRO A 373 25.10 -4.39 -11.16
N PHE A 374 24.13 -5.05 -10.53
CA PHE A 374 24.39 -5.86 -9.35
C PHE A 374 25.19 -7.12 -9.71
N VAL A 375 26.11 -7.49 -8.83
CA VAL A 375 26.82 -8.79 -8.85
C VAL A 375 26.41 -9.61 -7.64
N THR A 376 26.57 -10.94 -7.71
CA THR A 376 26.32 -11.80 -6.54
C THR A 376 27.22 -11.40 -5.36
N GLY A 377 26.65 -11.31 -4.17
CA GLY A 377 27.30 -10.88 -2.94
C GLY A 377 26.88 -9.48 -2.49
N SER A 378 27.70 -8.88 -1.64
CA SER A 378 27.44 -7.55 -1.10
C SER A 378 27.81 -6.46 -2.09
N ASN A 379 26.87 -5.56 -2.37
CA ASN A 379 27.04 -4.37 -3.20
C ASN A 379 26.90 -3.13 -2.31
N LYS A 380 27.93 -2.28 -2.27
CA LYS A 380 27.89 -0.98 -1.58
C LYS A 380 27.36 0.08 -2.54
N LEU A 381 26.27 0.74 -2.16
CA LEU A 381 25.70 1.86 -2.90
C LEU A 381 25.93 3.14 -2.09
N GLU A 382 26.50 4.15 -2.72
CA GLU A 382 26.70 5.46 -2.12
C GLU A 382 26.18 6.56 -3.04
N ALA A 383 25.15 7.28 -2.59
CA ALA A 383 24.60 8.43 -3.28
C ALA A 383 25.16 9.71 -2.64
N ARG A 384 25.70 10.62 -3.45
CA ARG A 384 26.26 11.91 -3.00
C ARG A 384 25.56 13.07 -3.68
N SER A 385 25.26 14.12 -2.92
CA SER A 385 24.77 15.39 -3.44
C SER A 385 25.05 16.53 -2.46
N GLY A 386 25.57 17.67 -2.96
CA GLY A 386 25.75 18.90 -2.17
C GLY A 386 26.47 18.71 -0.82
N GLY A 387 27.50 17.86 -0.77
CA GLY A 387 28.23 17.55 0.47
C GLY A 387 27.52 16.60 1.44
N THR A 388 26.30 16.15 1.12
CA THR A 388 25.54 15.13 1.83
C THR A 388 25.67 13.79 1.12
N SER A 389 25.61 12.70 1.87
CA SER A 389 25.66 11.34 1.31
C SER A 389 24.72 10.38 2.01
N ASP A 390 24.29 9.36 1.28
CA ASP A 390 23.62 8.19 1.83
C ASP A 390 24.31 6.91 1.36
N ILE A 391 24.43 5.93 2.26
CA ILE A 391 25.10 4.65 2.00
C ILE A 391 24.21 3.51 2.45
N ILE A 392 24.02 2.53 1.57
CA ILE A 392 23.40 1.25 1.89
C ILE A 392 24.22 0.09 1.34
N PHE A 393 24.03 -1.09 1.91
CA PHE A 393 24.55 -2.34 1.41
C PHE A 393 23.38 -3.22 0.97
N ILE A 394 23.48 -3.78 -0.23
CA ILE A 394 22.51 -4.72 -0.79
C ILE A 394 23.23 -6.05 -0.98
N GLU A 395 22.73 -7.08 -0.30
CA GLU A 395 23.09 -8.46 -0.59
C GLU A 395 22.28 -8.91 -1.81
N PHE A 396 22.97 -9.38 -2.85
CA PHE A 396 22.35 -9.71 -4.11
C PHE A 396 22.69 -11.13 -4.55
N GLN A 397 21.71 -11.84 -5.11
CA GLN A 397 21.93 -13.11 -5.79
C GLN A 397 21.56 -12.98 -7.28
N VAL A 398 22.55 -13.06 -8.15
CA VAL A 398 22.31 -13.22 -9.59
C VAL A 398 21.94 -14.68 -9.85
N VAL A 399 20.75 -14.90 -10.40
CA VAL A 399 20.29 -16.23 -10.85
C VAL A 399 20.64 -16.36 -12.33
N PRO A 400 21.48 -17.35 -12.70
CA PRO A 400 22.02 -17.43 -14.05
C PRO A 400 20.96 -17.84 -15.06
N LEU A 401 21.13 -17.40 -16.31
CA LEU A 401 20.25 -17.82 -17.41
C LEU A 401 20.44 -19.30 -17.71
N SER A 402 21.68 -19.78 -17.74
CA SER A 402 21.98 -21.22 -17.83
C SER A 402 22.39 -21.77 -16.47
N LEU A 403 21.77 -22.86 -16.03
CA LEU A 403 22.06 -23.47 -14.74
C LEU A 403 23.24 -24.46 -14.77
N LYS A 404 23.76 -24.77 -15.96
CA LYS A 404 24.90 -25.69 -16.14
C LYS A 404 26.18 -25.11 -15.55
N ASN A 405 26.87 -25.91 -14.75
CA ASN A 405 28.08 -25.60 -13.99
C ASN A 405 27.91 -24.40 -13.05
N LYS A 406 26.70 -24.14 -12.56
CA LYS A 406 26.40 -23.04 -11.64
C LYS A 406 25.92 -23.56 -10.28
N TYR A 407 26.05 -22.71 -9.27
CA TYR A 407 25.36 -22.92 -8.00
C TYR A 407 23.85 -22.66 -8.18
N ILE A 408 23.02 -23.61 -7.73
CA ILE A 408 21.57 -23.57 -7.91
C ILE A 408 20.91 -23.58 -6.53
N ASN A 409 20.31 -22.45 -6.16
CA ASN A 409 19.45 -22.31 -4.99
C ASN A 409 18.60 -21.05 -5.16
N PHE A 410 17.40 -21.16 -5.72
CA PHE A 410 16.54 -20.01 -5.93
C PHE A 410 15.05 -20.37 -5.91
N ASN A 411 14.22 -19.36 -5.71
CA ASN A 411 12.77 -19.50 -5.64
C ASN A 411 12.10 -18.57 -6.64
N VAL A 412 10.96 -19.01 -7.16
CA VAL A 412 10.18 -18.29 -8.16
C VAL A 412 8.73 -18.25 -7.69
N SER A 413 8.14 -17.05 -7.73
CA SER A 413 6.70 -16.85 -7.55
C SER A 413 6.05 -16.82 -8.93
N LEU A 414 5.12 -17.74 -9.18
CA LEU A 414 4.42 -17.85 -10.45
C LEU A 414 3.19 -16.95 -10.49
N GLY A 415 2.86 -16.50 -11.70
CA GLY A 415 1.75 -15.58 -11.95
C GLY A 415 1.92 -14.19 -11.33
N SER A 416 3.13 -13.80 -10.98
CA SER A 416 3.49 -12.50 -10.40
C SER A 416 4.70 -11.92 -11.13
N ASN A 417 4.66 -10.62 -11.40
CA ASN A 417 5.81 -9.84 -11.90
C ASN A 417 6.61 -9.18 -10.76
N ARG A 418 6.25 -9.46 -9.51
CA ARG A 418 6.83 -8.85 -8.31
C ARG A 418 7.92 -9.74 -7.73
N HIS A 419 8.98 -9.12 -7.25
CA HIS A 419 9.91 -9.74 -6.32
C HIS A 419 9.25 -9.82 -4.94
N PHE A 420 9.44 -10.93 -4.23
CA PHE A 420 8.99 -11.11 -2.85
C PHE A 420 10.16 -11.55 -1.96
N THR A 421 10.29 -10.94 -0.78
CA THR A 421 11.27 -11.34 0.24
C THR A 421 10.55 -11.78 1.51
N SER A 422 10.75 -13.02 1.94
CA SER A 422 10.13 -13.53 3.17
C SER A 422 10.64 -12.78 4.40
N ARG A 423 9.72 -12.26 5.22
CA ARG A 423 10.03 -11.67 6.53
C ARG A 423 10.54 -12.69 7.56
N ILE A 424 10.24 -13.98 7.35
CA ILE A 424 10.56 -15.06 8.29
C ILE A 424 11.87 -15.73 7.90
N THR A 425 11.99 -16.15 6.64
CA THR A 425 13.14 -16.96 6.19
C THR A 425 14.23 -16.12 5.53
N GLY A 426 13.92 -14.88 5.13
CA GLY A 426 14.80 -14.05 4.30
C GLY A 426 14.92 -14.55 2.85
N GLU A 427 14.18 -15.59 2.47
CA GLU A 427 14.21 -16.15 1.11
C GLU A 427 13.61 -15.16 0.09
N ASN A 428 14.31 -15.02 -1.04
CA ASN A 428 13.85 -14.24 -2.16
C ASN A 428 13.11 -15.12 -3.17
N TYR A 429 11.99 -14.61 -3.67
CA TYR A 429 11.21 -15.17 -4.75
C TYR A 429 11.25 -14.21 -5.93
N LEU A 430 11.75 -14.69 -7.05
CA LEU A 430 11.84 -13.97 -8.31
C LEU A 430 10.52 -14.02 -9.08
N PRO A 431 10.24 -13.02 -9.94
CA PRO A 431 9.26 -13.16 -11.00
C PRO A 431 9.55 -14.38 -11.90
N GLU A 432 8.49 -14.99 -12.42
CA GLU A 432 8.60 -16.09 -13.36
C GLU A 432 9.15 -15.67 -14.73
N LYS A 433 9.74 -16.61 -15.47
CA LYS A 433 10.06 -16.47 -16.90
C LYS A 433 9.62 -17.71 -17.69
N GLU A 434 9.32 -17.51 -18.95
CA GLU A 434 9.06 -18.61 -19.88
C GLU A 434 10.34 -19.40 -20.10
N TYR A 435 10.19 -20.71 -20.27
CA TYR A 435 11.30 -21.60 -20.58
C TYR A 435 11.92 -21.22 -21.93
N GLN A 436 13.24 -21.30 -21.97
CA GLN A 436 14.05 -21.19 -23.19
C GLN A 436 15.05 -22.34 -23.16
N GLU A 437 15.35 -22.91 -24.32
CA GLU A 437 16.34 -23.99 -24.43
C GLU A 437 17.70 -23.55 -23.90
N GLY A 438 18.33 -24.40 -23.09
CA GLY A 438 19.57 -24.12 -22.35
C GLY A 438 19.36 -23.38 -21.02
N SER A 439 18.12 -23.17 -20.60
CA SER A 439 17.72 -22.35 -19.46
C SER A 439 16.67 -23.04 -18.59
N TRP A 440 15.83 -22.26 -17.90
CA TRP A 440 14.78 -22.72 -17.02
C TRP A 440 13.54 -21.84 -17.17
N GLY A 441 12.37 -22.36 -16.76
CA GLY A 441 11.15 -21.58 -16.75
C GLY A 441 9.88 -22.41 -16.87
N TYR A 442 8.74 -21.72 -16.89
CA TYR A 442 7.44 -22.36 -17.12
C TYR A 442 7.22 -22.64 -18.60
N VAL A 443 6.34 -23.60 -18.90
CA VAL A 443 5.77 -23.84 -20.22
C VAL A 443 4.25 -23.83 -20.13
N GLY A 444 3.61 -22.99 -20.95
CA GLY A 444 2.16 -22.88 -21.00
C GLY A 444 1.51 -22.23 -19.76
N GLY A 445 0.19 -22.28 -19.73
CA GLY A 445 -0.63 -21.64 -18.70
C GLY A 445 -0.74 -20.13 -18.84
N THR A 446 -1.50 -19.52 -17.94
CA THR A 446 -1.73 -18.08 -17.89
C THR A 446 -1.64 -17.60 -16.45
N ALA A 447 -0.89 -16.53 -16.22
CA ALA A 447 -0.91 -15.81 -14.95
C ALA A 447 -2.33 -15.29 -14.70
N ILE A 448 -2.97 -15.73 -13.61
CA ILE A 448 -4.32 -15.26 -13.30
C ILE A 448 -4.25 -13.85 -12.72
N ILE A 449 -4.56 -12.89 -13.58
CA ILE A 449 -4.90 -11.51 -13.20
C ILE A 449 -6.43 -11.49 -13.08
N GLN A 450 -6.96 -11.26 -11.88
CA GLN A 450 -8.42 -11.23 -11.71
C GLN A 450 -8.98 -10.00 -12.44
N LYS A 451 -10.02 -10.19 -13.28
CA LYS A 451 -10.75 -9.06 -13.86
C LYS A 451 -11.41 -8.26 -12.73
N GLY A 452 -10.99 -7.01 -12.55
CA GLY A 452 -11.43 -6.14 -11.46
C GLY A 452 -10.28 -5.79 -10.52
N LEU A 453 -10.53 -5.88 -9.21
CA LEU A 453 -9.53 -5.84 -8.16
C LEU A 453 -9.41 -7.24 -7.56
N PRO A 454 -8.21 -7.78 -7.26
CA PRO A 454 -6.85 -7.21 -7.39
C PRO A 454 -6.15 -7.49 -8.74
N ALA A 455 -5.02 -6.81 -9.00
CA ALA A 455 -4.23 -6.97 -10.23
C ALA A 455 -3.30 -8.19 -10.27
N VAL A 456 -3.12 -8.90 -9.15
CA VAL A 456 -2.35 -10.15 -9.11
C VAL A 456 -3.13 -11.18 -8.30
N GLY A 457 -3.63 -12.23 -8.95
CA GLY A 457 -4.28 -13.35 -8.27
C GLY A 457 -5.46 -12.98 -7.36
N THR A 458 -5.45 -13.43 -6.11
CA THR A 458 -6.48 -13.16 -5.09
C THR A 458 -5.99 -12.21 -3.99
N ALA A 459 -6.87 -11.37 -3.44
CA ALA A 459 -6.58 -10.46 -2.32
C ALA A 459 -7.06 -11.03 -0.97
N LEU A 460 -7.37 -12.33 -0.95
CA LEU A 460 -7.85 -13.02 0.23
C LEU A 460 -6.69 -13.59 1.01
N ASN A 461 -6.86 -13.64 2.34
CA ASN A 461 -5.91 -14.24 3.25
C ASN A 461 -5.70 -15.72 2.88
N ILE A 462 -4.44 -16.15 2.84
CA ILE A 462 -4.04 -17.54 2.66
C ILE A 462 -3.70 -18.14 4.02
N TYR A 463 -4.46 -19.14 4.43
CA TYR A 463 -4.27 -19.87 5.67
C TYR A 463 -2.97 -20.66 5.68
N ARG A 464 -2.38 -20.76 6.90
CA ARG A 464 -1.18 -21.54 7.23
C ARG A 464 0.12 -21.04 6.58
N THR A 465 0.15 -19.78 6.19
CA THR A 465 1.38 -19.12 5.72
C THR A 465 1.40 -17.68 6.21
N ASP A 466 2.61 -17.12 6.28
CA ASP A 466 2.84 -15.67 6.36
C ASP A 466 3.30 -15.12 5.02
N GLU A 467 3.46 -15.97 4.01
CA GLU A 467 3.94 -15.62 2.67
C GLU A 467 2.76 -15.50 1.69
N ASP A 468 1.65 -14.90 2.13
CA ASP A 468 0.44 -14.69 1.31
C ASP A 468 0.75 -14.28 -0.12
N PRO A 469 1.63 -13.29 -0.41
CA PRO A 469 1.84 -12.85 -1.79
C PRO A 469 2.32 -13.93 -2.75
N VAL A 470 3.07 -14.93 -2.26
CA VAL A 470 3.58 -16.05 -3.08
C VAL A 470 2.44 -17.01 -3.45
N TYR A 471 1.51 -17.24 -2.53
CA TYR A 471 0.38 -18.16 -2.74
C TYR A 471 -0.81 -17.45 -3.40
N GLN A 472 -0.97 -16.15 -3.21
CA GLN A 472 -2.03 -15.36 -3.82
C GLN A 472 -1.92 -15.31 -5.35
N SER A 473 -0.71 -15.35 -5.89
CA SER A 473 -0.45 -15.43 -7.33
C SER A 473 -0.28 -16.88 -7.78
N HIS A 474 -0.62 -17.16 -9.05
CA HIS A 474 -0.47 -18.48 -9.64
C HIS A 474 -0.58 -18.46 -11.17
N ARG A 475 -0.02 -19.49 -11.80
CA ARG A 475 -0.36 -19.88 -13.16
C ARG A 475 -1.46 -20.93 -13.17
N GLU A 476 -2.48 -20.69 -13.97
CA GLU A 476 -3.52 -21.67 -14.27
C GLU A 476 -3.28 -22.29 -15.64
N GLY A 477 -3.43 -23.61 -15.76
CA GLY A 477 -3.21 -24.35 -17.00
C GLY A 477 -1.72 -24.50 -17.35
N ILE A 478 -0.83 -24.40 -16.37
CA ILE A 478 0.60 -24.67 -16.55
C ILE A 478 0.80 -26.08 -17.09
N VAL A 479 1.62 -26.24 -18.13
CA VAL A 479 1.85 -27.54 -18.78
C VAL A 479 3.11 -28.19 -18.23
N ALA A 480 4.18 -27.41 -18.09
CA ALA A 480 5.42 -27.90 -17.51
C ALA A 480 6.20 -26.78 -16.79
N TYR A 481 7.19 -27.20 -16.01
CA TYR A 481 8.28 -26.34 -15.56
C TYR A 481 9.60 -27.09 -15.82
N GLN A 482 10.55 -26.42 -16.47
CA GLN A 482 11.78 -27.04 -16.94
C GLN A 482 13.01 -26.37 -16.34
N PHE A 483 14.03 -27.17 -16.08
CA PHE A 483 15.34 -26.75 -15.64
C PHE A 483 16.42 -27.52 -16.41
N ASP A 484 17.19 -26.83 -17.23
CA ASP A 484 18.32 -27.42 -17.93
C ASP A 484 19.55 -27.36 -17.01
N VAL A 485 19.90 -28.50 -16.43
CA VAL A 485 20.85 -28.62 -15.32
C VAL A 485 21.84 -29.75 -15.56
N ASP A 486 22.96 -29.73 -14.83
CA ASP A 486 23.90 -30.85 -14.86
C ASP A 486 23.33 -32.08 -14.13
N PRO A 487 23.87 -33.28 -14.42
CA PRO A 487 23.65 -34.43 -13.56
C PRO A 487 23.91 -34.11 -12.08
N GLY A 488 23.09 -34.68 -11.21
CA GLY A 488 23.22 -34.46 -9.78
C GLY A 488 21.92 -34.71 -9.02
N LYS A 489 21.94 -34.35 -7.74
CA LYS A 489 20.80 -34.49 -6.85
C LYS A 489 20.21 -33.12 -6.53
N TYR A 490 18.91 -32.96 -6.75
CA TYR A 490 18.19 -31.71 -6.58
C TYR A 490 17.03 -31.87 -5.59
N GLU A 491 16.79 -30.84 -4.80
CA GLU A 491 15.56 -30.68 -4.03
C GLU A 491 14.68 -29.68 -4.75
N ILE A 492 13.45 -30.09 -5.07
CA ILE A 492 12.43 -29.22 -5.66
C ILE A 492 11.26 -29.14 -4.69
N THR A 493 10.70 -27.94 -4.52
CA THR A 493 9.45 -27.75 -3.76
C THR A 493 8.44 -27.02 -4.63
N LEU A 494 7.29 -27.65 -4.82
CA LEU A 494 6.14 -27.07 -5.52
C LEU A 494 5.20 -26.42 -4.50
N LEU A 495 4.81 -25.18 -4.76
CA LEU A 495 3.92 -24.40 -3.91
C LEU A 495 2.55 -24.27 -4.57
N PHE A 496 1.51 -24.65 -3.85
CA PHE A 496 0.14 -24.66 -4.31
C PHE A 496 -0.77 -23.94 -3.33
N THR A 497 -1.80 -23.30 -3.87
CA THR A 497 -3.03 -23.01 -3.15
C THR A 497 -4.20 -23.13 -4.12
N GLU A 498 -5.36 -23.52 -3.62
CA GLU A 498 -6.58 -23.35 -4.40
C GLU A 498 -7.19 -21.98 -4.06
N PRO A 499 -7.22 -21.02 -5.01
CA PRO A 499 -7.64 -19.64 -4.73
C PRO A 499 -9.15 -19.45 -4.49
N ILE A 500 -10.02 -20.45 -4.78
CA ILE A 500 -11.47 -20.22 -4.93
C ILE A 500 -12.15 -19.76 -3.64
N THR A 501 -12.83 -18.61 -3.76
CA THR A 501 -14.09 -18.34 -3.05
C THR A 501 -15.23 -18.16 -4.06
N ALA A 502 -16.01 -19.21 -4.30
CA ALA A 502 -17.38 -19.04 -4.77
C ALA A 502 -18.27 -18.80 -3.54
N LYS A 503 -18.09 -17.66 -2.88
CA LYS A 503 -19.05 -17.12 -1.92
C LYS A 503 -19.00 -15.63 -2.11
N LYS A 504 -20.16 -14.98 -2.25
CA LYS A 504 -20.36 -13.52 -2.12
C LYS A 504 -19.14 -12.88 -1.47
N ARG A 505 -18.41 -12.04 -2.22
CA ARG A 505 -17.55 -11.06 -1.57
C ARG A 505 -18.39 -10.42 -0.48
N LYS A 506 -18.00 -10.55 0.78
CA LYS A 506 -18.31 -9.50 1.76
C LYS A 506 -17.60 -8.29 1.16
N THR A 507 -18.39 -7.45 0.53
CA THR A 507 -18.00 -6.23 -0.16
C THR A 507 -16.90 -5.56 0.66
N LEU A 508 -15.69 -5.44 0.10
CA LEU A 508 -14.81 -4.38 0.55
C LEU A 508 -15.64 -3.10 0.43
N ILE A 509 -15.73 -2.35 1.52
CA ILE A 509 -16.78 -1.34 1.78
C ILE A 509 -16.82 -0.20 0.73
N TYR A 510 -15.84 -0.14 -0.18
CA TYR A 510 -15.76 0.81 -1.29
C TYR A 510 -16.29 0.27 -2.64
N GLU A 511 -16.67 -1.00 -2.76
CA GLU A 511 -17.31 -1.55 -3.97
C GLU A 511 -18.85 -1.35 -3.87
N LEU A 512 -19.35 -0.28 -4.47
CA LEU A 512 -20.79 -0.02 -4.62
C LEU A 512 -21.36 -0.91 -5.74
N ASN A 513 -21.84 -2.12 -5.42
CA ASN A 513 -23.07 -2.71 -5.98
C ASN A 513 -23.37 -4.15 -5.51
N ALA A 514 -24.60 -4.29 -5.01
CA ALA A 514 -25.58 -5.39 -5.12
C ALA A 514 -25.31 -6.85 -4.65
N ASN A 515 -26.35 -7.35 -3.97
CA ASN A 515 -26.66 -8.70 -3.48
C ASN A 515 -26.71 -9.80 -4.55
N THR A 516 -26.08 -10.96 -4.30
CA THR A 516 -26.46 -12.27 -4.90
C THR A 516 -26.02 -13.44 -4.02
N GLU A 517 -26.92 -14.25 -3.44
CA GLU A 517 -26.50 -15.53 -2.81
C GLU A 517 -25.86 -16.43 -3.89
N THR A 518 -24.70 -17.00 -3.60
CA THR A 518 -23.97 -17.88 -4.51
C THR A 518 -23.45 -19.09 -3.73
N GLU A 519 -23.81 -20.28 -4.21
CA GLU A 519 -23.24 -21.55 -3.78
C GLU A 519 -21.76 -21.65 -4.18
N ILE A 520 -20.94 -22.27 -3.32
CA ILE A 520 -19.55 -22.57 -3.67
C ILE A 520 -19.54 -23.73 -4.65
N GLN A 521 -19.28 -23.46 -5.93
CA GLN A 521 -18.83 -24.53 -6.82
C GLN A 521 -17.35 -24.81 -6.53
N SER A 522 -17.07 -26.01 -6.05
CA SER A 522 -15.71 -26.55 -5.97
C SER A 522 -15.05 -26.46 -7.35
N PRO A 523 -13.80 -25.98 -7.46
CA PRO A 523 -13.04 -26.17 -8.68
C PRO A 523 -12.87 -27.68 -8.87
N ASP A 524 -13.36 -28.19 -9.97
CA ASP A 524 -13.20 -29.59 -10.34
C ASP A 524 -11.78 -29.81 -10.90
N ARG A 525 -10.77 -29.54 -10.06
CA ARG A 525 -9.34 -29.50 -10.40
C ARG A 525 -8.64 -30.73 -9.86
N ILE A 526 -8.27 -31.63 -10.78
CA ILE A 526 -7.51 -32.85 -10.50
C ILE A 526 -6.43 -32.96 -11.55
N PHE A 527 -5.18 -33.12 -11.13
CA PHE A 527 -4.07 -33.27 -12.07
C PHE A 527 -2.96 -34.14 -11.50
N ASP A 528 -2.18 -34.75 -12.38
CA ASP A 528 -0.95 -35.44 -12.03
C ASP A 528 0.24 -34.49 -12.18
N VAL A 529 1.30 -34.74 -11.42
CA VAL A 529 2.61 -34.13 -11.63
C VAL A 529 3.63 -35.23 -11.85
N THR A 530 4.33 -35.20 -12.98
CA THR A 530 5.44 -36.12 -13.27
C THR A 530 6.77 -35.38 -13.29
N VAL A 531 7.85 -36.08 -12.97
CA VAL A 531 9.23 -35.60 -13.03
C VAL A 531 9.97 -36.55 -13.96
N ASN A 532 10.44 -36.06 -15.10
CA ASN A 532 11.07 -36.90 -16.13
C ASN A 532 10.26 -38.18 -16.40
N ASP A 533 8.96 -37.98 -16.61
CA ASP A 533 7.95 -39.01 -16.89
C ASP A 533 7.62 -39.99 -15.74
N ILE A 534 8.25 -39.84 -14.57
CA ILE A 534 7.92 -40.59 -13.35
C ILE A 534 6.88 -39.83 -12.55
N THR A 535 5.75 -40.47 -12.21
CA THR A 535 4.69 -39.84 -11.40
C THR A 535 5.17 -39.49 -9.99
N PHE A 536 5.13 -38.20 -9.66
CA PHE A 536 5.40 -37.67 -8.32
C PHE A 536 4.10 -37.43 -7.54
N LEU A 537 3.12 -36.75 -8.13
CA LEU A 537 1.79 -36.56 -7.57
C LEU A 537 0.77 -37.20 -8.50
N LYS A 538 -0.13 -38.02 -7.95
CA LYS A 538 -1.21 -38.67 -8.69
C LYS A 538 -2.56 -38.20 -8.18
N ASN A 539 -3.47 -37.83 -9.07
CA ASN A 539 -4.79 -37.28 -8.79
C ASN A 539 -4.75 -36.15 -7.75
N CYS A 540 -3.76 -35.26 -7.85
CA CYS A 540 -3.60 -34.13 -6.94
C CYS A 540 -4.85 -33.26 -6.97
N ASN A 541 -5.49 -33.10 -5.82
CA ASN A 541 -6.66 -32.24 -5.66
C ASN A 541 -6.49 -31.37 -4.42
N ILE A 542 -5.90 -30.19 -4.63
CA ILE A 542 -5.56 -29.26 -3.54
C ILE A 542 -6.81 -28.87 -2.73
N PHE A 543 -7.93 -28.60 -3.39
CA PHE A 543 -9.18 -28.21 -2.73
C PHE A 543 -9.75 -29.33 -1.86
N ASN A 544 -9.89 -30.54 -2.40
CA ASN A 544 -10.47 -31.65 -1.65
C ASN A 544 -9.57 -32.13 -0.50
N GLU A 545 -8.25 -32.07 -0.68
CA GLU A 545 -7.29 -32.49 0.35
C GLU A 545 -7.08 -31.44 1.45
N TYR A 546 -7.05 -30.15 1.11
CA TYR A 546 -6.61 -29.08 2.01
C TYR A 546 -7.60 -27.92 2.19
N GLY A 547 -8.65 -27.83 1.37
CA GLY A 547 -9.60 -26.73 1.34
C GLY A 547 -9.17 -25.54 0.47
N ASP A 548 -9.99 -24.50 0.44
CA ASP A 548 -9.64 -23.24 -0.21
C ASP A 548 -8.60 -22.45 0.59
N ARG A 549 -7.85 -21.60 -0.13
CA ARG A 549 -6.95 -20.59 0.45
C ARG A 549 -6.02 -21.16 1.51
N THR A 550 -5.57 -22.39 1.35
CA THR A 550 -4.60 -23.01 2.26
C THR A 550 -3.29 -23.17 1.51
N ALA A 551 -2.19 -22.72 2.14
CA ALA A 551 -0.85 -22.88 1.59
C ALA A 551 -0.42 -24.35 1.68
N VAL A 552 0.03 -24.92 0.55
CA VAL A 552 0.46 -26.31 0.45
C VAL A 552 1.81 -26.36 -0.27
N SER A 553 2.81 -26.96 0.38
CA SER A 553 4.11 -27.23 -0.22
C SER A 553 4.32 -28.74 -0.39
N LYS A 554 4.71 -29.19 -1.58
CA LYS A 554 5.08 -30.58 -1.87
C LYS A 554 6.54 -30.61 -2.29
N LYS A 555 7.37 -31.27 -1.48
CA LYS A 555 8.82 -31.36 -1.70
C LYS A 555 9.18 -32.73 -2.28
N LEU A 556 10.16 -32.75 -3.17
CA LEU A 556 10.74 -33.97 -3.73
C LEU A 556 12.26 -33.84 -3.90
N GLU A 557 12.93 -34.98 -3.81
CA GLU A 557 14.33 -35.12 -4.23
C GLU A 557 14.35 -35.78 -5.61
N VAL A 558 15.13 -35.22 -6.52
CA VAL A 558 15.28 -35.68 -7.90
C VAL A 558 16.76 -35.97 -8.14
N GLU A 559 17.08 -37.23 -8.38
CA GLU A 559 18.38 -37.62 -8.91
C GLU A 559 18.23 -37.77 -10.43
N ASN A 560 19.04 -37.02 -11.18
CA ASN A 560 18.91 -36.96 -12.62
C ASN A 560 20.26 -37.04 -13.33
N GLN A 561 20.22 -37.57 -14.55
CA GLN A 561 21.36 -37.66 -15.47
C GLN A 561 21.39 -36.49 -16.48
N GLY A 562 20.54 -35.47 -16.32
CA GLY A 562 20.44 -34.33 -17.24
C GLY A 562 19.39 -33.29 -16.80
N ASP A 563 18.58 -32.82 -17.75
CA ASP A 563 17.57 -31.77 -17.54
C ASP A 563 16.34 -32.28 -16.77
N ILE A 564 15.78 -31.43 -15.90
CA ILE A 564 14.60 -31.77 -15.07
C ILE A 564 13.35 -31.17 -15.71
N LYS A 565 12.40 -32.03 -16.06
CA LYS A 565 11.09 -31.65 -16.60
C LYS A 565 9.97 -32.08 -15.67
N LEU A 566 9.29 -31.10 -15.11
CA LEU A 566 8.06 -31.28 -14.33
C LEU A 566 6.87 -31.11 -15.26
N ASN A 567 6.10 -32.17 -15.53
CA ASN A 567 4.86 -32.05 -16.31
C ASN A 567 3.66 -32.00 -15.39
N PHE A 568 2.71 -31.12 -15.68
CA PHE A 568 1.43 -31.01 -15.00
C PHE A 568 0.36 -31.52 -15.96
N ILE A 569 -0.20 -32.69 -15.67
CA ILE A 569 -1.11 -33.41 -16.58
C ILE A 569 -2.54 -33.29 -16.04
N PRO A 570 -3.44 -32.55 -16.73
CA PRO A 570 -4.81 -32.41 -16.26
C PRO A 570 -5.55 -33.75 -16.36
N VAL A 571 -6.17 -34.17 -15.25
CA VAL A 571 -7.15 -35.27 -15.21
C VAL A 571 -8.56 -34.67 -15.31
N LYS A 572 -8.79 -33.56 -14.61
CA LYS A 572 -10.03 -32.79 -14.62
C LYS A 572 -9.74 -31.31 -14.34
N GLY A 573 -10.41 -30.40 -15.06
CA GLY A 573 -10.14 -28.97 -14.95
C GLY A 573 -8.74 -28.59 -15.46
N LYS A 574 -8.21 -27.47 -14.99
CA LYS A 574 -6.87 -26.97 -15.37
C LYS A 574 -5.86 -27.23 -14.27
N THR A 575 -4.59 -27.40 -14.59
CA THR A 575 -3.49 -27.46 -13.62
C THR A 575 -3.26 -26.10 -12.94
N ILE A 576 -2.53 -26.07 -11.81
CA ILE A 576 -2.20 -24.82 -11.11
C ILE A 576 -0.84 -24.92 -10.41
N LEU A 577 -0.10 -23.81 -10.33
CA LEU A 577 1.11 -23.69 -9.51
C LEU A 577 1.30 -22.22 -9.07
N SER A 578 1.56 -22.01 -7.77
CA SER A 578 1.79 -20.68 -7.17
C SER A 578 3.26 -20.30 -7.10
N GLY A 579 4.14 -21.28 -6.89
CA GLY A 579 5.56 -21.05 -6.75
C GLY A 579 6.38 -22.32 -6.88
N ILE A 580 7.68 -22.16 -7.11
CA ILE A 580 8.62 -23.28 -7.18
C ILE A 580 9.95 -22.89 -6.53
N LYS A 581 10.55 -23.83 -5.81
CA LYS A 581 11.88 -23.71 -5.22
C LYS A 581 12.77 -24.81 -5.78
N ILE A 582 14.03 -24.51 -6.09
CA ILE A 582 15.03 -25.49 -6.52
C ILE A 582 16.35 -25.27 -5.81
N ARG A 583 16.99 -26.37 -5.37
CA ARG A 583 18.33 -26.37 -4.80
C ARG A 583 19.11 -27.60 -5.25
N LYS A 584 20.36 -27.44 -5.68
CA LYS A 584 21.29 -28.57 -5.90
C LYS A 584 21.86 -29.02 -4.54
N ILE A 585 21.80 -30.32 -4.27
CA ILE A 585 22.26 -30.95 -3.02
C ILE A 585 23.63 -31.60 -3.19
N ILE A 586 23.83 -32.30 -4.31
CA ILE A 586 25.06 -33.04 -4.66
C ILE A 586 25.40 -32.76 -6.12
#